data_AF-A0A4U3M7U1-F1
#
_entry.id   AF-A0A4U3M7U1-F1
#
_cell.length_a   1.000
_cell.length_b   1.000
_cell.length_c   1.000
_cell.angle_alpha   90.00
_cell.angle_beta   90.00
_cell.angle_gamma   90.00
#
_symmetry.space_group_name_H-M   'P 1'
#
loop_
_entity.id
_entity.type
_entity.pdbx_description
1 polymer ?
#
loop_
_entity_poly.entity_id
_entity_poly.type
_entity_poly.pdbx_seq_one_letter_code
_entity_poly.pdbx_strand_id
1 'polypeptide(L)'
;MFAESISKTHRLVASEQELRTAVDRELATANLDGLVVMGGHFMLFEEEGTGRLVPGVLEEQSSTVMRDRIAGRVGIFPGYTWRLSVDLITSYANIVTDAKLLLLINDWQYVPTGGRPAGQLRAEFFDGFTGLPDGYERILREAGLDAGSVLPSRRHPLAFPETWLKYRFQKAADRFVKQGRLEKRVLESGTKDTEVSFLDESGNYRTLISCGVTGCAGEITEMISEVHRAGHRTIVIFAPGECLSPVRTGVEIALSLYGLTGMTVVIADPGGSGEMSTDEIYSKLVTVSTFRS
;
A
#
# COMPACT_ATOMS: atom_id res chain seq x y z
N MET A 1 -21.10 -7.16 -21.67
CA MET A 1 -20.10 -6.17 -21.21
C MET A 1 -18.75 -6.73 -21.57
N PHE A 2 -18.02 -6.08 -22.48
CA PHE A 2 -16.64 -6.47 -22.78
C PHE A 2 -15.81 -6.11 -21.54
N ALA A 3 -15.17 -7.10 -20.92
CA ALA A 3 -14.16 -6.81 -19.91
C ALA A 3 -13.00 -6.10 -20.62
N GLU A 4 -12.62 -4.90 -20.15
CA GLU A 4 -11.36 -4.29 -20.60
C GLU A 4 -10.23 -5.28 -20.30
N SER A 5 -9.44 -5.63 -21.31
CA SER A 5 -8.36 -6.58 -21.16
C SER A 5 -7.22 -5.93 -20.39
N ILE A 6 -6.98 -6.35 -19.15
CA ILE A 6 -5.86 -5.85 -18.35
C ILE A 6 -4.56 -6.44 -18.91
N SER A 7 -3.69 -5.58 -19.42
CA SER A 7 -2.34 -6.00 -19.84
C SER A 7 -1.42 -6.10 -18.62
N LYS A 8 -0.55 -7.12 -18.61
CA LYS A 8 0.35 -7.41 -17.49
C LYS A 8 1.77 -7.61 -17.99
N THR A 9 2.74 -6.96 -17.34
CA THR A 9 4.17 -7.25 -17.52
C THR A 9 4.78 -7.66 -16.19
N HIS A 10 5.83 -8.47 -16.24
CA HIS A 10 6.54 -8.95 -15.06
C HIS A 10 8.04 -9.07 -15.39
N ARG A 11 8.89 -8.70 -14.44
CA ARG A 11 10.34 -8.72 -14.56
C ARG A 11 10.97 -8.98 -13.20
N LEU A 12 12.10 -9.67 -13.21
CA LEU A 12 13.03 -9.76 -12.09
C LEU A 12 14.21 -8.82 -12.31
N VAL A 13 14.65 -8.14 -11.26
CA VAL A 13 15.80 -7.24 -11.26
C VAL A 13 16.71 -7.52 -10.07
N ALA A 14 18.01 -7.28 -10.24
CA ALA A 14 19.06 -7.69 -9.31
C ALA A 14 19.77 -6.51 -8.61
N SER A 15 19.31 -5.28 -8.83
CA SER A 15 19.85 -4.08 -8.18
C SER A 15 18.85 -2.94 -8.13
N GLU A 16 19.09 -1.95 -7.27
CA GLU A 16 18.28 -0.71 -7.23
C GLU A 16 18.28 0.02 -8.57
N GLN A 17 19.43 0.06 -9.25
CA GLN A 17 19.54 0.71 -10.55
C GLN A 17 18.67 -0.01 -11.60
N GLU A 18 18.64 -1.34 -11.59
CA GLU A 18 17.77 -2.10 -12.48
C GLU A 18 16.29 -1.93 -12.14
N LEU A 19 15.94 -1.84 -10.85
CA LEU A 19 14.58 -1.53 -10.39
C LEU A 19 14.14 -0.16 -10.88
N ARG A 20 14.95 0.88 -10.70
CA ARG A 20 14.67 2.24 -11.21
C ARG A 20 14.50 2.23 -12.73
N THR A 21 15.42 1.61 -13.45
CA THR A 21 15.35 1.47 -14.92
C THR A 21 14.08 0.73 -15.37
N ALA A 22 13.64 -0.28 -14.60
CA ALA A 22 12.41 -1.00 -14.89
C ALA A 22 11.18 -0.12 -14.68
N VAL A 23 11.09 0.60 -13.56
CA VAL A 23 10.02 1.57 -13.29
C VAL A 23 9.99 2.66 -14.36
N ASP A 24 11.13 3.26 -14.68
CA ASP A 24 11.23 4.34 -15.67
C ASP A 24 10.73 3.91 -17.04
N ARG A 25 11.07 2.69 -17.46
CA ARG A 25 10.59 2.12 -18.73
C ARG A 25 9.07 1.98 -18.74
N GLU A 26 8.46 1.55 -17.64
CA GLU A 26 7.01 1.39 -17.57
C GLU A 26 6.31 2.76 -17.53
N LEU A 27 6.86 3.73 -16.79
CA LEU A 27 6.37 5.10 -16.73
C LEU A 27 6.50 5.83 -18.07
N ALA A 28 7.58 5.65 -18.81
CA ALA A 28 7.79 6.26 -20.13
C ALA A 28 6.74 5.87 -21.18
N THR A 29 6.03 4.75 -20.96
CA THR A 29 4.94 4.28 -21.83
C THR A 29 3.56 4.65 -21.32
N ALA A 30 3.46 5.23 -20.12
CA ALA A 30 2.19 5.65 -19.53
C ALA A 30 1.82 7.06 -19.99
N ASN A 31 0.52 7.38 -19.97
CA ASN A 31 0.08 8.76 -20.09
C ASN A 31 0.31 9.48 -18.75
N LEU A 32 1.39 10.25 -18.66
CA LEU A 32 1.90 10.82 -17.41
C LEU A 32 1.34 12.22 -17.09
N ASP A 33 0.02 12.39 -17.13
CA ASP A 33 -0.61 13.63 -16.68
C ASP A 33 -0.43 13.85 -15.15
N GLY A 34 -0.45 12.75 -14.40
CA GLY A 34 -0.19 12.73 -12.96
C GLY A 34 0.42 11.40 -12.50
N LEU A 35 1.26 11.46 -11.47
CA LEU A 35 1.99 10.32 -10.92
C LEU A 35 1.78 10.25 -9.40
N VAL A 36 1.37 9.09 -8.91
CA VAL A 36 1.38 8.81 -7.47
C VAL A 36 2.45 7.77 -7.17
N VAL A 37 3.26 7.97 -6.13
CA VAL A 37 4.23 6.98 -5.68
C VAL A 37 3.94 6.63 -4.23
N MET A 38 3.51 5.39 -4.00
CA MET A 38 3.35 4.84 -2.67
C MET A 38 4.68 4.28 -2.18
N GLY A 39 5.14 4.79 -1.05
CA GLY A 39 6.30 4.30 -0.30
C GLY A 39 6.26 4.83 1.13
N GLY A 40 7.22 4.41 1.95
CA GLY A 40 7.19 4.74 3.38
C GLY A 40 6.10 4.02 4.16
N HIS A 41 5.58 2.92 3.62
CA HIS A 41 4.57 2.14 4.30
C HIS A 41 5.11 1.61 5.63
N PHE A 42 4.46 1.98 6.74
CA PHE A 42 4.85 1.51 8.08
C PHE A 42 3.65 0.97 8.85
N MET A 43 3.97 0.18 9.87
CA MET A 43 3.02 -0.40 10.81
C MET A 43 3.05 0.37 12.13
N LEU A 44 1.94 0.41 12.84
CA LEU A 44 1.89 0.99 14.19
C LEU A 44 2.31 -0.04 15.24
N PHE A 45 3.17 0.37 16.17
CA PHE A 45 3.61 -0.45 17.30
C PHE A 45 3.22 0.23 18.61
N GLU A 46 2.90 -0.55 19.64
CA GLU A 46 2.77 -0.03 20.99
C GLU A 46 4.14 0.21 21.62
N GLU A 47 4.37 1.44 22.04
CA GLU A 47 5.55 1.85 22.81
C GLU A 47 5.43 1.37 24.26
N GLU A 48 6.46 0.68 24.74
CA GLU A 48 6.57 0.23 26.12
C GLU A 48 6.62 1.41 27.09
N GLY A 49 5.85 1.34 28.16
CA GLY A 49 5.78 2.37 29.20
C GLY A 49 4.68 3.41 28.99
N THR A 50 4.45 3.86 27.76
CA THR A 50 3.36 4.83 27.47
C THR A 50 2.08 4.16 27.00
N GLY A 51 2.16 2.96 26.42
CA GLY A 51 1.02 2.24 25.85
C GLY A 51 0.38 2.96 24.67
N ARG A 52 1.13 3.88 24.03
CA ARG A 52 0.70 4.63 22.85
C ARG A 52 1.18 3.93 21.59
N LEU A 53 0.43 4.14 20.50
CA LEU A 53 0.89 3.70 19.19
C LEU A 53 1.91 4.70 18.64
N VAL A 54 3.01 4.18 18.09
CA VAL A 54 4.07 4.94 17.44
C VAL A 54 4.37 4.36 16.05
N PRO A 55 4.91 5.17 15.10
CA PRO A 55 5.29 4.68 13.78
C PRO A 55 6.39 3.63 13.86
N GLY A 56 6.22 2.51 13.16
CA GLY A 56 7.19 1.45 13.01
C GLY A 56 8.30 1.76 12.01
N VAL A 57 8.97 2.89 12.18
CA VAL A 57 10.11 3.33 11.36
C VAL A 57 11.36 3.19 12.20
N LEU A 58 12.28 2.31 11.77
CA LEU A 58 13.45 1.91 12.55
C LEU A 58 14.35 3.09 12.90
N GLU A 59 14.55 4.00 11.94
CA GLU A 59 15.41 5.17 12.04
C GLU A 59 14.90 6.21 13.07
N GLU A 60 13.59 6.18 13.37
CA GLU A 60 12.93 7.11 14.27
C GLU A 60 12.94 6.64 15.74
N GLN A 61 13.28 5.38 15.99
CA GLN A 61 13.22 4.83 17.34
C GLN A 61 14.50 5.08 18.13
N SER A 62 14.34 5.66 19.32
CA SER A 62 15.40 5.83 20.32
C SER A 62 15.56 4.61 21.24
N SER A 63 14.47 3.87 21.51
CA SER A 63 14.49 2.67 22.34
C SER A 63 15.09 1.47 21.60
N THR A 64 16.13 0.86 22.17
CA THR A 64 16.76 -0.35 21.60
C THR A 64 15.76 -1.50 21.45
N VAL A 65 14.87 -1.69 22.43
CA VAL A 65 13.83 -2.72 22.40
C VAL A 65 12.88 -2.49 21.21
N MET A 66 12.43 -1.26 21.00
CA MET A 66 11.57 -0.93 19.86
C MET A 66 12.29 -1.08 18.53
N ARG A 67 13.56 -0.66 18.46
CA ARG A 67 14.41 -0.86 17.28
C ARG A 67 14.50 -2.33 16.92
N ASP A 68 14.79 -3.22 17.88
CA ASP A 68 14.90 -4.66 17.64
C ASP A 68 13.56 -5.26 17.19
N ARG A 69 12.45 -4.85 17.80
CA ARG A 69 11.10 -5.28 17.43
C ARG A 69 10.73 -4.87 16.00
N ILE A 70 11.05 -3.64 15.60
CA ILE A 70 10.77 -3.13 14.25
C ILE A 70 11.73 -3.74 13.24
N ALA A 71 13.02 -3.85 13.58
CA ALA A 71 14.04 -4.43 12.71
C ALA A 71 13.64 -5.84 12.28
N GLY A 72 13.23 -6.71 13.21
CA GLY A 72 12.81 -8.08 12.87
C GLY A 72 11.48 -8.20 12.10
N ARG A 73 10.72 -7.11 11.94
CA ARG A 73 9.40 -7.12 11.30
C ARG A 73 9.35 -6.33 10.00
N VAL A 74 10.08 -5.23 9.91
CA VAL A 74 9.97 -4.27 8.82
C VAL A 74 11.34 -3.90 8.27
N GLY A 75 12.39 -3.98 9.10
CA GLY A 75 13.74 -3.62 8.69
C GLY A 75 13.83 -2.17 8.24
N ILE A 76 14.60 -1.93 7.18
CA ILE A 76 14.77 -0.59 6.58
C ILE A 76 13.65 -0.19 5.61
N PHE A 77 12.69 -1.08 5.34
CA PHE A 77 11.71 -0.91 4.26
C PHE A 77 11.00 0.45 4.27
N PRO A 78 10.46 0.96 5.40
CA PRO A 78 9.74 2.23 5.38
C PRO A 78 10.66 3.40 5.02
N GLY A 79 11.79 3.57 5.71
CA GLY A 79 12.74 4.65 5.44
C GLY A 79 13.32 4.58 4.02
N TYR A 80 13.66 3.37 3.56
CA TYR A 80 14.21 3.13 2.24
C TYR A 80 13.22 3.47 1.12
N THR A 81 12.01 2.92 1.18
CA THR A 81 11.00 3.15 0.13
C THR A 81 10.47 4.57 0.11
N TRP A 82 10.46 5.27 1.26
CA TRP A 82 10.15 6.70 1.29
C TRP A 82 11.17 7.50 0.49
N ARG A 83 12.48 7.25 0.70
CA ARG A 83 13.54 7.89 -0.08
C ARG A 83 13.43 7.59 -1.57
N LEU A 84 13.27 6.31 -1.94
CA LEU A 84 13.06 5.92 -3.34
C LEU A 84 11.89 6.68 -3.97
N SER A 85 10.80 6.85 -3.23
CA SER A 85 9.61 7.54 -3.71
C SER A 85 9.85 9.02 -3.95
N VAL A 86 10.53 9.68 -3.00
CA VAL A 86 10.91 11.09 -3.10
C VAL A 86 11.86 11.32 -4.29
N ASP A 87 12.87 10.47 -4.44
CA ASP A 87 13.78 10.54 -5.58
C ASP A 87 13.04 10.38 -6.91
N LEU A 88 12.07 9.46 -6.96
CA LEU A 88 11.29 9.19 -8.15
C LEU A 88 10.42 10.39 -8.54
N ILE A 89 9.61 10.93 -7.63
CA ILE A 89 8.77 12.09 -7.96
C ILE A 89 9.61 13.32 -8.33
N THR A 90 10.77 13.50 -7.69
CA THR A 90 11.70 14.59 -8.00
C THR A 90 12.26 14.45 -9.42
N SER A 91 12.63 13.23 -9.83
CA SER A 91 13.13 12.94 -11.17
C SER A 91 12.10 13.19 -12.28
N TYR A 92 10.81 13.12 -11.92
CA TYR A 92 9.69 13.33 -12.83
C TYR A 92 9.05 14.74 -12.75
N ALA A 93 9.56 15.63 -11.88
CA ALA A 93 8.96 16.94 -11.62
C ALA A 93 8.90 17.86 -12.86
N ASN A 94 9.77 17.65 -13.85
CA ASN A 94 9.76 18.42 -15.10
C ASN A 94 8.88 17.80 -16.21
N ILE A 95 8.38 16.58 -15.99
CA ILE A 95 7.64 15.79 -16.99
C ILE A 95 6.16 15.69 -16.59
N VAL A 96 5.89 15.60 -15.30
CA VAL A 96 4.55 15.37 -14.75
C VAL A 96 4.01 16.65 -14.14
N THR A 97 2.77 16.99 -14.46
CA THR A 97 2.14 18.23 -13.96
C THR A 97 1.75 18.15 -12.49
N ASP A 98 1.42 16.95 -12.00
CA ASP A 98 1.09 16.70 -10.61
C ASP A 98 1.64 15.34 -10.14
N ALA A 99 2.70 15.40 -9.34
CA ALA A 99 3.33 14.23 -8.73
C ALA A 99 3.08 14.24 -7.20
N LYS A 100 2.56 13.13 -6.67
CA LYS A 100 2.23 12.98 -5.26
C LYS A 100 2.84 11.73 -4.63
N LEU A 101 3.14 11.81 -3.35
CA LEU A 101 3.51 10.67 -2.51
C LEU A 101 2.26 10.11 -1.83
N LEU A 102 2.18 8.79 -1.66
CA LEU A 102 1.10 8.16 -0.91
C LEU A 102 1.69 7.41 0.28
N LEU A 103 1.34 7.85 1.49
CA LEU A 103 1.69 7.17 2.73
C LEU A 103 0.56 6.25 3.18
N LEU A 104 0.77 4.94 3.09
CA LEU A 104 -0.14 3.92 3.64
C LEU A 104 0.29 3.57 5.06
N ILE A 105 -0.63 3.56 6.03
CA ILE A 105 -0.33 3.22 7.43
C ILE A 105 -1.10 1.97 7.83
N ASN A 106 -0.38 0.90 8.14
CA ASN A 106 -0.97 -0.30 8.72
C ASN A 106 -1.26 -0.08 10.20
N ASP A 107 -2.52 0.22 10.47
CA ASP A 107 -3.02 0.58 11.78
C ASP A 107 -3.77 -0.56 12.47
N TRP A 108 -3.59 -1.83 12.06
CA TRP A 108 -4.35 -2.95 12.64
C TRP A 108 -3.54 -4.16 13.07
N GLN A 109 -2.41 -4.50 12.44
CA GLN A 109 -1.75 -5.79 12.70
C GLN A 109 -1.15 -5.92 14.09
N TYR A 110 -0.59 -4.83 14.62
CA TYR A 110 0.15 -4.84 15.90
C TYR A 110 -0.46 -3.88 16.93
N VAL A 111 -1.76 -3.60 16.81
CA VAL A 111 -2.49 -2.81 17.80
C VAL A 111 -2.89 -3.71 18.98
N PRO A 112 -2.43 -3.42 20.20
CA PRO A 112 -2.66 -4.28 21.36
C PRO A 112 -4.14 -4.36 21.74
N THR A 113 -4.52 -5.50 22.32
CA THR A 113 -5.81 -5.72 22.99
C THR A 113 -5.68 -5.75 24.51
N GLY A 114 -4.57 -5.25 25.07
CA GLY A 114 -4.17 -5.30 26.49
C GLY A 114 -5.07 -4.47 27.43
N GLY A 115 -6.39 -4.68 27.37
CA GLY A 115 -7.40 -3.99 28.17
C GLY A 115 -7.95 -2.71 27.54
N ARG A 116 -7.29 -2.14 26.53
CA ARG A 116 -7.77 -0.95 25.79
C ARG A 116 -8.38 -1.32 24.44
N PRO A 117 -9.48 -0.68 24.02
CA PRO A 117 -10.03 -0.90 22.68
C PRO A 117 -9.07 -0.42 21.58
N ALA A 118 -8.74 -1.28 20.62
CA ALA A 118 -7.89 -0.94 19.47
C ALA A 118 -8.39 0.28 18.66
N GLY A 119 -9.71 0.52 18.63
CA GLY A 119 -10.29 1.72 18.02
C GLY A 119 -9.91 3.01 18.73
N GLN A 120 -9.80 2.99 20.06
CA GLN A 120 -9.39 4.15 20.85
C GLN A 120 -7.91 4.48 20.59
N LEU A 121 -7.03 3.48 20.63
CA LEU A 121 -5.61 3.65 20.36
C LEU A 121 -5.33 4.23 18.97
N ARG A 122 -6.03 3.74 17.95
CA ARG A 122 -5.94 4.30 16.59
C ARG A 122 -6.42 5.74 16.52
N ALA A 123 -7.55 6.06 17.17
CA ALA A 123 -8.06 7.43 17.20
C ALA A 123 -7.05 8.38 17.84
N GLU A 124 -6.48 8.02 18.99
CA GLU A 124 -5.44 8.79 19.66
C GLU A 124 -4.20 9.00 18.79
N PHE A 125 -3.77 7.98 18.05
CA PHE A 125 -2.67 8.11 17.10
C PHE A 125 -2.99 9.12 15.99
N PHE A 126 -4.12 8.95 15.29
CA PHE A 126 -4.47 9.83 14.16
C PHE A 126 -4.85 11.25 14.59
N ASP A 127 -5.36 11.45 15.79
CA ASP A 127 -5.61 12.79 16.34
C ASP A 127 -4.28 13.51 16.65
N GLY A 128 -3.22 12.77 17.00
CA GLY A 128 -1.88 13.29 17.22
C GLY A 128 -0.96 13.31 15.99
N PHE A 129 -1.33 12.65 14.90
CA PHE A 129 -0.51 12.50 13.69
C PHE A 129 -0.64 13.72 12.77
N THR A 130 -0.15 14.87 13.23
CA THR A 130 -0.26 16.15 12.52
C THR A 130 0.93 16.47 11.62
N GLY A 131 1.99 15.65 11.65
CA GLY A 131 3.20 15.76 10.84
C GLY A 131 3.70 14.38 10.43
N LEU A 132 4.61 14.34 9.46
CA LEU A 132 5.25 13.08 9.07
C LEU A 132 6.34 12.72 10.10
N PRO A 133 6.82 11.46 10.13
CA PRO A 133 8.03 11.14 10.91
C PRO A 133 9.21 12.06 10.54
N ASP A 134 10.07 12.41 11.50
CA ASP A 134 11.10 13.45 11.33
C ASP A 134 12.05 13.12 10.16
N GLY A 135 12.45 11.86 10.02
CA GLY A 135 13.25 11.39 8.90
C GLY A 135 12.56 11.54 7.55
N TYR A 136 11.23 11.40 7.50
CA TYR A 136 10.45 11.58 6.27
C TYR A 136 10.38 13.06 5.90
N GLU A 137 10.12 13.94 6.87
CA GLU A 137 10.12 15.39 6.66
C GLU A 137 11.48 15.91 6.21
N ARG A 138 12.56 15.38 6.80
CA ARG A 138 13.92 15.71 6.41
C ARG A 138 14.19 15.34 4.96
N ILE A 139 13.82 14.13 4.53
CA ILE A 139 13.97 13.67 3.14
C ILE A 139 13.17 14.56 2.18
N LEU A 140 11.93 14.95 2.53
CA LEU A 140 11.15 15.88 1.70
C LEU A 140 11.84 17.23 1.55
N ARG A 141 12.31 17.80 2.67
CA ARG A 141 12.95 19.11 2.68
C ARG A 141 14.26 19.13 1.88
N GLU A 142 15.05 18.07 1.99
CA GLU A 142 16.27 17.87 1.20
C GLU A 142 15.97 17.85 -0.31
N ALA A 143 14.80 17.37 -0.72
CA ALA A 143 14.32 17.37 -2.10
C ALA A 143 13.55 18.64 -2.52
N GLY A 144 13.43 19.65 -1.64
CA GLY A 144 12.64 20.86 -1.90
C GLY A 144 11.12 20.64 -1.90
N LEU A 145 10.65 19.57 -1.26
CA LEU A 145 9.25 19.20 -1.12
C LEU A 145 8.74 19.49 0.30
N ASP A 146 7.42 19.45 0.47
CA ASP A 146 6.75 19.60 1.76
C ASP A 146 5.59 18.61 1.92
N ALA A 147 4.85 18.71 3.03
CA ALA A 147 3.71 17.83 3.31
C ALA A 147 2.59 17.94 2.26
N GLY A 148 2.51 19.03 1.48
CA GLY A 148 1.58 19.20 0.35
C GLY A 148 1.91 18.33 -0.87
N SER A 149 3.11 17.75 -0.90
CA SER A 149 3.48 16.70 -1.86
C SER A 149 2.87 15.34 -1.52
N VAL A 150 2.30 15.15 -0.32
CA VAL A 150 1.60 13.92 0.06
C VAL A 150 0.13 14.00 -0.39
N LEU A 151 -0.34 12.95 -1.06
CA LEU A 151 -1.73 12.79 -1.45
C LEU A 151 -2.59 12.59 -0.19
N PRO A 152 -3.55 13.48 0.09
CA PRO A 152 -4.48 13.26 1.19
C PRO A 152 -5.46 12.14 0.86
N SER A 153 -5.83 11.35 1.86
CA SER A 153 -7.02 10.52 1.76
C SER A 153 -8.24 11.31 2.23
N ARG A 154 -9.45 10.80 1.96
CA ARG A 154 -10.68 11.37 2.54
C ARG A 154 -10.75 11.18 4.07
N ARG A 155 -9.87 10.37 4.66
CA ARG A 155 -9.83 10.11 6.11
C ARG A 155 -8.78 10.96 6.83
N HIS A 156 -7.63 11.21 6.21
CA HIS A 156 -6.51 11.87 6.86
C HIS A 156 -5.69 12.70 5.84
N PRO A 157 -5.24 13.92 6.19
CA PRO A 157 -4.53 14.81 5.27
C PRO A 157 -3.14 14.30 4.85
N LEU A 158 -2.51 13.44 5.66
CA LEU A 158 -1.13 12.97 5.43
C LEU A 158 -1.01 11.48 5.11
N ALA A 159 -2.10 10.72 5.14
CA ALA A 159 -2.01 9.26 5.06
C ALA A 159 -3.30 8.58 4.63
N PHE A 160 -3.15 7.31 4.26
CA PHE A 160 -4.20 6.34 4.01
C PHE A 160 -4.17 5.30 5.15
N PRO A 161 -5.11 5.35 6.11
CA PRO A 161 -5.22 4.32 7.14
C PRO A 161 -5.78 3.01 6.55
N GLU A 162 -5.10 1.89 6.74
CA GLU A 162 -5.53 0.58 6.21
C GLU A 162 -6.90 0.16 6.74
N THR A 163 -7.19 0.36 8.03
CA THR A 163 -8.49 -0.03 8.60
C THR A 163 -9.65 0.70 7.95
N TRP A 164 -9.46 1.98 7.60
CA TRP A 164 -10.46 2.75 6.90
C TRP A 164 -10.71 2.20 5.49
N LEU A 165 -9.64 1.88 4.75
CA LEU A 165 -9.73 1.26 3.43
C LEU A 165 -10.42 -0.11 3.50
N LYS A 166 -10.06 -0.94 4.49
CA LYS A 166 -10.71 -2.24 4.74
C LYS A 166 -12.22 -2.08 4.97
N TYR A 167 -12.65 -1.19 5.86
CA TYR A 167 -14.08 -0.96 6.11
C TYR A 167 -14.83 -0.45 4.89
N ARG A 168 -14.17 0.37 4.06
CA ARG A 168 -14.76 0.81 2.81
C ARG A 168 -14.94 -0.32 1.82
N PHE A 169 -13.93 -1.19 1.69
CA PHE A 169 -14.01 -2.35 0.83
C PHE A 169 -15.14 -3.28 1.28
N GLN A 170 -15.32 -3.51 2.59
CA GLN A 170 -16.43 -4.30 3.10
C GLN A 170 -17.79 -3.78 2.64
N LYS A 171 -18.01 -2.46 2.75
CA LYS A 171 -19.24 -1.81 2.27
C LYS A 171 -19.39 -1.92 0.76
N ALA A 172 -18.29 -1.81 0.00
CA ALA A 172 -18.31 -1.96 -1.45
C ALA A 172 -18.59 -3.42 -1.87
N ALA A 173 -18.03 -4.39 -1.16
CA ALA A 173 -18.19 -5.81 -1.41
C ALA A 173 -19.65 -6.25 -1.27
N ASP A 174 -20.37 -5.76 -0.26
CA ASP A 174 -21.81 -6.03 -0.12
C ASP A 174 -22.62 -5.57 -1.34
N ARG A 175 -22.26 -4.41 -1.92
CA ARG A 175 -22.88 -3.92 -3.16
C ARG A 175 -22.51 -4.82 -4.34
N PHE A 176 -21.26 -5.27 -4.45
CA PHE A 176 -20.83 -6.12 -5.56
C PHE A 176 -21.38 -7.54 -5.51
N VAL A 177 -21.58 -8.10 -4.31
CA VAL A 177 -22.30 -9.35 -4.12
C VAL A 177 -23.74 -9.21 -4.63
N LYS A 178 -24.44 -8.12 -4.27
CA LYS A 178 -25.80 -7.85 -4.79
C LYS A 178 -25.87 -7.68 -6.30
N GLN A 179 -24.77 -7.23 -6.92
CA GLN A 179 -24.64 -7.08 -8.37
C GLN A 179 -24.19 -8.37 -9.08
N GLY A 180 -23.91 -9.45 -8.35
CA GLY A 180 -23.39 -10.70 -8.92
C GLY A 180 -21.94 -10.59 -9.42
N ARG A 181 -21.17 -9.61 -8.95
CA ARG A 181 -19.77 -9.38 -9.36
C ARG A 181 -18.75 -9.94 -8.36
N LEU A 182 -19.20 -10.27 -7.16
CA LEU A 182 -18.47 -11.05 -6.16
C LEU A 182 -19.37 -12.18 -5.68
N GLU A 183 -18.78 -13.31 -5.30
CA GLU A 183 -19.51 -14.43 -4.71
C GLU A 183 -19.40 -14.40 -3.19
N LYS A 184 -20.53 -14.62 -2.51
CA LYS A 184 -20.58 -14.81 -1.06
C LYS A 184 -20.94 -16.25 -0.74
N ARG A 185 -20.14 -16.91 0.09
CA ARG A 185 -20.33 -18.30 0.55
C ARG A 185 -20.44 -18.35 2.06
N VAL A 186 -21.23 -19.29 2.56
CA VAL A 186 -21.25 -19.65 3.98
C VAL A 186 -20.31 -20.85 4.14
N LEU A 187 -19.36 -20.75 5.07
CA LEU A 187 -18.42 -21.82 5.36
C LEU A 187 -19.10 -22.93 6.18
N GLU A 188 -18.65 -24.16 5.95
CA GLU A 188 -19.16 -25.34 6.67
C GLU A 188 -18.86 -25.30 8.17
N SER A 189 -17.88 -24.48 8.60
CA SER A 189 -17.48 -24.29 10.00
C SER A 189 -18.54 -23.61 10.88
N GLY A 190 -19.57 -22.99 10.30
CA GLY A 190 -20.71 -22.46 11.04
C GLY A 190 -21.49 -21.38 10.30
N THR A 191 -22.74 -21.15 10.69
CA THR A 191 -23.70 -20.25 10.02
C THR A 191 -23.31 -18.76 10.01
N LYS A 192 -22.23 -18.37 10.71
CA LYS A 192 -21.73 -17.00 10.80
C LYS A 192 -20.43 -16.77 10.04
N ASP A 193 -19.76 -17.84 9.62
CA ASP A 193 -18.52 -17.74 8.88
C ASP A 193 -18.86 -17.60 7.40
N THR A 194 -18.64 -16.41 6.85
CA THR A 194 -18.88 -16.14 5.44
C THR A 194 -17.61 -15.71 4.75
N GLU A 195 -17.43 -16.16 3.52
CA GLU A 195 -16.38 -15.69 2.63
C GLU A 195 -16.98 -14.88 1.49
N VAL A 196 -16.28 -13.82 1.11
CA VAL A 196 -16.55 -13.08 -0.12
C VAL A 196 -15.32 -13.19 -1.01
N SER A 197 -15.53 -13.66 -2.24
CA SER A 197 -14.45 -13.97 -3.18
C SER A 197 -14.72 -13.35 -4.55
N PHE A 198 -13.63 -12.97 -5.21
CA PHE A 198 -13.62 -12.60 -6.62
C PHE A 198 -13.37 -13.85 -7.45
N LEU A 199 -14.19 -14.07 -8.48
CA LEU A 199 -14.00 -15.12 -9.46
C LEU A 199 -13.24 -14.54 -10.64
N ASP A 200 -12.01 -15.00 -10.88
CA ASP A 200 -11.25 -14.54 -12.04
C ASP A 200 -11.68 -15.22 -13.34
N GLU A 201 -11.16 -14.73 -14.48
CA GLU A 201 -11.51 -15.23 -15.83
C GLU A 201 -11.20 -16.72 -16.02
N SER A 202 -10.26 -17.25 -15.24
CA SER A 202 -9.87 -18.67 -15.25
C SER A 202 -10.73 -19.52 -14.33
N GLY A 203 -11.72 -18.93 -13.65
CA GLY A 203 -12.62 -19.62 -12.72
C GLY A 203 -12.02 -19.86 -11.33
N ASN A 204 -10.91 -19.18 -10.98
CA ASN A 204 -10.30 -19.32 -9.66
C ASN A 204 -10.94 -18.35 -8.65
N TYR A 205 -11.17 -18.86 -7.44
CA TYR A 205 -11.63 -18.04 -6.32
C TYR A 205 -10.48 -17.34 -5.64
N ARG A 206 -10.60 -16.02 -5.49
CA ARG A 206 -9.70 -15.19 -4.70
C ARG A 206 -10.46 -14.61 -3.51
N THR A 207 -10.22 -15.15 -2.33
CA THR A 207 -10.88 -14.72 -1.10
C THR A 207 -10.43 -13.31 -0.72
N LEU A 208 -11.41 -12.42 -0.51
CA LEU A 208 -11.20 -11.01 -0.20
C LEU A 208 -11.62 -10.67 1.23
N ILE A 209 -12.68 -11.33 1.69
CA ILE A 209 -13.20 -11.22 3.05
C ILE A 209 -13.39 -12.65 3.56
N SER A 210 -12.82 -12.96 4.72
CA SER A 210 -13.07 -14.23 5.42
C SER A 210 -13.47 -13.92 6.86
N CYS A 211 -14.55 -14.54 7.34
CA CYS A 211 -15.14 -14.29 8.66
C CYS A 211 -15.32 -12.80 9.00
N GLY A 212 -15.70 -11.99 8.01
CA GLY A 212 -15.91 -10.54 8.18
C GLY A 212 -14.64 -9.69 8.25
N VAL A 213 -13.46 -10.27 8.03
CA VAL A 213 -12.18 -9.56 8.00
C VAL A 213 -11.69 -9.43 6.56
N THR A 214 -11.36 -8.20 6.17
CA THR A 214 -10.84 -7.91 4.83
C THR A 214 -9.33 -8.10 4.77
N GLY A 215 -8.87 -8.91 3.82
CA GLY A 215 -7.44 -9.09 3.53
C GLY A 215 -6.83 -7.88 2.83
N CYS A 216 -5.50 -7.84 2.70
CA CYS A 216 -4.78 -6.71 2.11
C CYS A 216 -5.20 -6.43 0.65
N ALA A 217 -5.66 -7.43 -0.10
CA ALA A 217 -6.16 -7.24 -1.45
C ALA A 217 -7.34 -6.23 -1.51
N GLY A 218 -8.31 -6.32 -0.59
CA GLY A 218 -9.46 -5.42 -0.58
C GLY A 218 -9.09 -3.96 -0.23
N GLU A 219 -8.09 -3.80 0.63
CA GLU A 219 -7.55 -2.50 1.00
C GLU A 219 -6.81 -1.83 -0.17
N ILE A 220 -5.94 -2.58 -0.85
CA ILE A 220 -5.26 -2.12 -2.08
C ILE A 220 -6.29 -1.77 -3.16
N THR A 221 -7.36 -2.56 -3.28
CA THR A 221 -8.46 -2.27 -4.19
C THR A 221 -9.11 -0.90 -3.91
N GLU A 222 -9.39 -0.57 -2.65
CA GLU A 222 -9.94 0.76 -2.31
C GLU A 222 -8.91 1.88 -2.48
N MET A 223 -7.64 1.65 -2.13
CA MET A 223 -6.58 2.64 -2.27
C MET A 223 -6.45 3.11 -3.72
N ILE A 224 -6.36 2.17 -4.67
CA ILE A 224 -6.25 2.46 -6.10
C ILE A 224 -7.52 3.17 -6.59
N SER A 225 -8.69 2.81 -6.07
CA SER A 225 -9.95 3.50 -6.38
C SER A 225 -9.94 4.95 -5.91
N GLU A 226 -9.42 5.25 -4.72
CA GLU A 226 -9.31 6.62 -4.22
C GLU A 226 -8.29 7.45 -5.01
N VAL A 227 -7.16 6.85 -5.39
CA VAL A 227 -6.15 7.48 -6.28
C VAL A 227 -6.76 7.83 -7.64
N HIS A 228 -7.51 6.91 -8.24
CA HIS A 228 -8.21 7.15 -9.50
C HIS A 228 -9.26 8.26 -9.37
N ARG A 229 -10.04 8.26 -8.27
CA ARG A 229 -11.03 9.31 -7.98
C ARG A 229 -10.40 10.68 -7.74
N ALA A 230 -9.17 10.72 -7.23
CA ALA A 230 -8.40 11.96 -7.09
C ALA A 230 -7.87 12.50 -8.44
N GLY A 231 -8.10 11.78 -9.55
CA GLY A 231 -7.76 12.23 -10.90
C GLY A 231 -6.46 11.63 -11.44
N HIS A 232 -5.70 10.90 -10.63
CA HIS A 232 -4.47 10.26 -11.07
C HIS A 232 -4.75 8.98 -11.85
N ARG A 233 -3.93 8.70 -12.87
CA ARG A 233 -4.04 7.50 -13.70
C ARG A 233 -2.78 6.63 -13.66
N THR A 234 -1.71 7.09 -13.01
CA THR A 234 -0.48 6.33 -12.87
C THR A 234 -0.09 6.26 -11.40
N ILE A 235 0.12 5.04 -10.89
CA ILE A 235 0.65 4.82 -9.54
C ILE A 235 1.80 3.81 -9.57
N VAL A 236 2.85 4.10 -8.81
CA VAL A 236 3.91 3.16 -8.44
C VAL A 236 3.71 2.75 -6.99
N ILE A 237 3.74 1.46 -6.70
CA ILE A 237 3.56 0.89 -5.37
C ILE A 237 4.83 0.15 -4.98
N PHE A 238 5.54 0.65 -3.98
CA PHE A 238 6.56 -0.13 -3.29
C PHE A 238 5.88 -0.98 -2.21
N ALA A 239 5.88 -2.31 -2.39
CA ALA A 239 5.26 -3.25 -1.48
C ALA A 239 6.27 -4.30 -1.00
N PRO A 240 6.23 -4.75 0.26
CA PRO A 240 7.10 -5.83 0.70
C PRO A 240 6.92 -7.11 -0.14
N GLY A 241 7.98 -7.88 -0.36
CA GLY A 241 7.92 -9.10 -1.19
C GLY A 241 6.85 -10.11 -0.74
N GLU A 242 6.68 -10.29 0.57
CA GLU A 242 5.63 -11.13 1.16
C GLU A 242 4.20 -10.62 0.89
N CYS A 243 4.05 -9.32 0.60
CA CYS A 243 2.79 -8.67 0.27
C CYS A 243 2.51 -8.64 -1.24
N LEU A 244 3.45 -9.07 -2.09
CA LEU A 244 3.31 -8.92 -3.54
C LEU A 244 2.08 -9.64 -4.12
N SER A 245 1.82 -10.87 -3.68
CA SER A 245 0.65 -11.65 -4.14
C SER A 245 -0.69 -10.98 -3.80
N PRO A 246 -0.97 -10.60 -2.53
CA PRO A 246 -2.21 -9.90 -2.20
C PRO A 246 -2.29 -8.51 -2.85
N VAL A 247 -1.18 -7.77 -3.00
CA VAL A 247 -1.16 -6.47 -3.68
C VAL A 247 -1.53 -6.62 -5.15
N ARG A 248 -0.91 -7.56 -5.88
CA ARG A 248 -1.26 -7.88 -7.28
C ARG A 248 -2.73 -8.26 -7.43
N THR A 249 -3.24 -9.08 -6.52
CA THR A 249 -4.66 -9.46 -6.49
C THR A 249 -5.55 -8.24 -6.29
N GLY A 250 -5.20 -7.35 -5.35
CA GLY A 250 -5.92 -6.10 -5.12
C GLY A 250 -5.94 -5.18 -6.34
N VAL A 251 -4.84 -5.09 -7.08
CA VAL A 251 -4.75 -4.33 -8.35
C VAL A 251 -5.67 -4.92 -9.41
N GLU A 252 -5.57 -6.22 -9.68
CA GLU A 252 -6.42 -6.89 -10.68
C GLU A 252 -7.90 -6.68 -10.39
N ILE A 253 -8.28 -6.83 -9.13
CA ILE A 253 -9.65 -6.62 -8.69
C ILE A 253 -10.04 -5.15 -8.80
N ALA A 254 -9.16 -4.19 -8.48
CA ALA A 254 -9.45 -2.77 -8.65
C ALA A 254 -9.79 -2.44 -10.11
N LEU A 255 -8.92 -2.87 -11.03
CA LEU A 255 -9.08 -2.59 -12.45
C LEU A 255 -10.35 -3.26 -13.01
N SER A 256 -10.57 -4.53 -12.71
CA SER A 256 -11.75 -5.28 -13.21
C SER A 256 -13.07 -4.88 -12.53
N LEU A 257 -13.06 -4.70 -11.21
CA LEU A 257 -14.27 -4.49 -10.41
C LEU A 257 -14.71 -3.02 -10.40
N TYR A 258 -13.77 -2.07 -10.45
CA TYR A 258 -14.14 -0.65 -10.50
C TYR A 258 -14.14 -0.06 -11.90
N GLY A 259 -13.63 -0.77 -12.92
CA GLY A 259 -13.59 -0.25 -14.29
C GLY A 259 -12.74 1.03 -14.34
N LEU A 260 -11.53 0.95 -13.80
CA LEU A 260 -10.63 2.10 -13.65
C LEU A 260 -9.89 2.39 -14.95
N THR A 261 -10.63 2.66 -16.04
CA THR A 261 -10.09 2.82 -17.39
C THR A 261 -8.91 3.80 -17.48
N GLY A 262 -7.87 3.40 -18.22
CA GLY A 262 -6.64 4.16 -18.39
C GLY A 262 -5.71 4.16 -17.17
N MET A 263 -6.00 3.38 -16.11
CA MET A 263 -5.13 3.26 -14.95
C MET A 263 -3.91 2.38 -15.27
N THR A 264 -2.73 2.90 -14.98
CA THR A 264 -1.44 2.18 -14.97
C THR A 264 -0.97 2.02 -13.52
N VAL A 265 -0.70 0.78 -13.13
CA VAL A 265 -0.21 0.43 -11.79
C VAL A 265 1.10 -0.35 -11.92
N VAL A 266 2.19 0.23 -11.46
CA VAL A 266 3.50 -0.44 -11.33
C VAL A 266 3.66 -0.88 -9.88
N ILE A 267 4.02 -2.14 -9.65
CA ILE A 267 4.31 -2.69 -8.33
C ILE A 267 5.76 -3.14 -8.34
N ALA A 268 6.54 -2.65 -7.40
CA ALA A 268 7.92 -3.09 -7.18
C ALA A 268 8.06 -3.57 -5.74
N ASP A 269 8.84 -4.64 -5.51
CA ASP A 269 9.13 -5.18 -4.17
C ASP A 269 10.59 -4.92 -3.75
N PRO A 270 10.91 -3.70 -3.28
CA PRO A 270 12.28 -3.33 -2.95
C PRO A 270 12.72 -3.92 -1.58
N GLY A 271 12.45 -5.19 -1.32
CA GLY A 271 12.70 -5.86 -0.03
C GLY A 271 11.44 -6.32 0.67
N GLY A 272 11.58 -7.09 1.76
CA GLY A 272 10.49 -7.61 2.55
C GLY A 272 10.57 -7.23 4.03
N SER A 273 9.96 -8.06 4.87
CA SER A 273 10.03 -7.95 6.32
C SER A 273 11.42 -8.30 6.84
N GLY A 274 12.14 -7.27 7.29
CA GLY A 274 13.28 -7.41 8.20
C GLY A 274 14.67 -7.37 7.57
N GLU A 275 14.77 -7.10 6.26
CA GLU A 275 16.05 -6.77 5.64
C GLU A 275 16.63 -5.47 6.21
N MET A 276 17.95 -5.49 6.43
CA MET A 276 18.69 -4.40 7.07
C MET A 276 19.58 -3.61 6.10
N SER A 277 19.66 -4.04 4.84
CA SER A 277 20.45 -3.37 3.80
C SER A 277 19.87 -3.61 2.40
N THR A 278 20.22 -2.74 1.46
CA THR A 278 19.90 -2.93 0.03
C THR A 278 20.56 -4.18 -0.54
N ASP A 279 21.75 -4.53 -0.07
CA ASP A 279 22.45 -5.73 -0.55
C ASP A 279 21.67 -7.01 -0.19
N GLU A 280 21.13 -7.09 1.04
CA GLU A 280 20.25 -8.18 1.45
C GLU A 280 18.99 -8.27 0.59
N ILE A 281 18.39 -7.12 0.26
CA ILE A 281 17.20 -7.01 -0.58
C ILE A 281 17.47 -7.56 -1.98
N TYR A 282 18.46 -7.02 -2.68
CA TYR A 282 18.68 -7.32 -4.09
C TYR A 282 19.39 -8.66 -4.32
N SER A 283 20.01 -9.25 -3.28
CA SER A 283 20.56 -10.61 -3.35
C SER A 283 19.51 -11.68 -3.69
N LYS A 284 18.22 -11.40 -3.43
CA LYS A 284 17.11 -12.35 -3.63
C LYS A 284 16.42 -12.22 -4.99
N LEU A 285 16.86 -11.29 -5.85
CA LEU A 285 16.11 -10.74 -6.96
C LEU A 285 14.78 -10.13 -6.51
N VAL A 286 14.40 -9.01 -7.12
CA VAL A 286 13.14 -8.33 -6.82
C VAL A 286 12.26 -8.27 -8.07
N THR A 287 10.97 -8.38 -7.88
CA THR A 287 9.92 -8.27 -8.89
C THR A 287 9.52 -6.82 -9.18
N VAL A 288 9.39 -6.51 -10.47
CA VAL A 288 8.60 -5.40 -10.96
C VAL A 288 7.45 -5.95 -11.82
N SER A 289 6.21 -5.58 -11.49
CA SER A 289 5.01 -5.99 -12.24
C SER A 289 4.19 -4.76 -12.62
N THR A 290 3.70 -4.70 -13.85
CA THR A 290 2.85 -3.58 -14.29
C THR A 290 1.51 -4.07 -14.79
N PHE A 291 0.46 -3.33 -14.48
CA PHE A 291 -0.92 -3.57 -14.87
C PHE A 291 -1.44 -2.33 -15.58
N ARG A 292 -2.12 -2.50 -16.72
CA ARG A 292 -2.77 -1.40 -17.45
C ARG A 292 -4.19 -1.82 -17.84
N SER A 293 -5.19 -1.01 -17.48
CA SER A 293 -6.59 -1.16 -17.91
C SER A 293 -6.83 -0.48 -19.25
#